data_AF-A0A2K3LRU3-F1
#
_entry.id   AF-A0A2K3LRU3-F1
#
_cell.length_a   1.000
_cell.length_b   1.000
_cell.length_c   1.000
_cell.angle_alpha   90.00
_cell.angle_beta   90.00
_cell.angle_gamma   90.00
#
_symmetry.space_group_name_H-M   'P 1'
#
loop_
_entity.id
_entity.type
_entity.pdbx_description
1 polymer ?
#
loop_
_entity_poly.entity_id
_entity_poly.type
_entity_poly.pdbx_seq_one_letter_code
_entity_poly.pdbx_strand_id
1 'polypeptide(L)'
;MSGRSRNLNSVFYSNSYHPIQAGSIDGTDIVPHDNAILRAQLCSSIGLYDPFGDPKATGDPYCTLFVGRLSRLTTEDTLRKVMSEFGRVKNLRLVRDIGNFL
;
A
#
# COMPACT_ATOMS: atom_id res chain seq x y z
N MET A 1 15.52 -32.90 -16.54
CA MET A 1 14.46 -31.87 -16.59
C MET A 1 14.83 -30.81 -15.57
N SER A 2 15.28 -29.64 -16.02
CA SER A 2 15.79 -28.59 -15.13
C SER A 2 14.64 -28.01 -14.31
N GLY A 3 14.67 -28.24 -13.00
CA GLY A 3 13.73 -27.65 -12.05
C GLY A 3 13.84 -26.14 -12.13
N ARG A 4 12.79 -25.49 -12.64
CA ARG A 4 12.65 -24.04 -12.67
C ARG A 4 12.71 -23.56 -11.22
N SER A 5 13.89 -23.11 -10.78
CA SER A 5 14.07 -22.40 -9.53
C SER A 5 13.18 -21.16 -9.61
N ARG A 6 11.99 -21.25 -9.02
CA ARG A 6 11.10 -20.10 -8.87
C ARG A 6 11.82 -19.21 -7.88
N ASN A 7 12.34 -18.10 -8.38
CA ASN A 7 12.99 -17.10 -7.55
C ASN A 7 11.96 -16.61 -6.53
N LEU A 8 12.05 -17.08 -5.28
CA LEU A 8 11.08 -16.78 -4.21
C LEU A 8 10.92 -15.26 -4.01
N ASN A 9 11.96 -14.48 -4.35
CA ASN A 9 11.93 -13.02 -4.26
C ASN A 9 11.03 -12.34 -5.30
N SER A 10 10.67 -13.03 -6.40
CA SER A 10 9.74 -12.45 -7.39
C SER A 10 8.28 -12.47 -6.92
N VAL A 11 7.98 -13.15 -5.81
CA VAL A 11 6.62 -13.30 -5.29
C VAL A 11 6.22 -12.09 -4.44
N PHE A 12 7.18 -11.47 -3.74
CA PHE A 12 6.90 -10.39 -2.77
C PHE A 12 7.06 -8.98 -3.34
N TYR A 13 7.68 -8.83 -4.50
CA TYR A 13 7.93 -7.52 -5.11
C TYR A 13 7.48 -7.52 -6.57
N SER A 14 6.69 -6.52 -6.94
CA SER A 14 6.23 -6.31 -8.31
C SER A 14 6.40 -4.84 -8.70
N ASN A 15 6.81 -4.60 -9.95
CA ASN A 15 6.86 -3.26 -10.54
C ASN A 15 5.48 -2.78 -11.00
N SER A 16 4.49 -3.69 -11.06
CA SER A 16 3.12 -3.39 -11.43
C SER A 16 2.15 -3.81 -10.33
N TYR A 17 1.14 -2.99 -10.10
CA TYR A 17 0.08 -3.31 -9.15
C TYR A 17 -0.87 -4.35 -9.74
N HIS A 18 -1.02 -5.49 -9.05
CA HIS A 18 -2.02 -6.50 -9.38
C HIS A 18 -2.94 -6.69 -8.16
N PRO A 19 -4.21 -6.23 -8.21
CA PRO A 19 -5.08 -6.16 -7.04
C PRO A 19 -5.22 -7.47 -6.26
N ILE A 20 -5.46 -8.60 -6.92
CA ILE A 20 -5.61 -9.91 -6.26
C ILE A 20 -4.33 -10.30 -5.52
N GLN A 21 -3.20 -10.29 -6.23
CA GLN A 21 -1.90 -10.68 -5.67
C GLN A 21 -1.47 -9.75 -4.54
N ALA A 22 -1.71 -8.44 -4.67
CA ALA A 22 -1.42 -7.47 -3.61
C ALA A 22 -2.31 -7.64 -2.37
N GLY A 23 -3.53 -8.16 -2.55
CA GLY A 23 -4.45 -8.49 -1.46
C GLY A 23 -4.22 -9.85 -0.82
N SER A 24 -3.48 -10.73 -1.49
CA SER A 24 -3.25 -12.10 -1.05
C SER A 24 -2.16 -12.14 0.02
N ILE A 25 -2.46 -12.74 1.17
CA ILE A 25 -1.52 -12.86 2.28
C ILE A 25 -0.39 -13.84 1.94
N ASP A 26 -0.71 -14.93 1.25
CA ASP A 26 0.22 -16.02 0.91
C ASP A 26 0.59 -16.08 -0.58
N GLY A 27 0.05 -15.17 -1.39
CA GLY A 27 0.30 -15.09 -2.83
C GLY A 27 -0.41 -16.16 -3.66
N THR A 28 -1.41 -16.86 -3.08
CA THR A 28 -2.11 -17.95 -3.77
C THR A 28 -3.43 -17.52 -4.41
N ASP A 29 -3.96 -16.33 -4.07
CA ASP A 29 -5.25 -15.89 -4.59
C ASP A 29 -5.20 -15.68 -6.11
N ILE A 30 -6.19 -16.25 -6.80
CA ILE A 30 -6.39 -16.09 -8.24
C ILE A 30 -7.70 -15.38 -8.57
N VAL A 31 -8.55 -15.13 -7.57
CA VAL A 31 -9.83 -14.44 -7.67
C VAL A 31 -10.01 -13.49 -6.47
N PRO A 32 -10.82 -12.43 -6.58
CA PRO A 32 -11.13 -11.59 -5.44
C PRO A 32 -11.82 -12.38 -4.33
N HIS A 33 -11.24 -12.39 -3.13
CA HIS A 33 -11.81 -13.05 -1.96
C HIS A 33 -12.69 -12.10 -1.11
N ASP A 34 -12.62 -10.78 -1.34
CA ASP A 34 -13.46 -9.78 -0.67
C ASP A 34 -13.91 -8.64 -1.61
N ASN A 35 -14.81 -7.80 -1.10
CA ASN A 35 -15.35 -6.65 -1.85
C ASN A 35 -14.31 -5.55 -2.12
N ALA A 36 -13.23 -5.46 -1.33
CA ALA A 36 -12.17 -4.46 -1.54
C ALA A 36 -11.29 -4.83 -2.73
N ILE A 37 -10.84 -6.08 -2.79
CA ILE A 37 -10.09 -6.64 -3.91
C ILE A 37 -10.94 -6.63 -5.18
N LEU A 38 -12.23 -6.95 -5.09
CA LEU A 38 -13.15 -6.87 -6.24
C LEU A 38 -13.21 -5.44 -6.81
N ARG A 39 -13.39 -4.43 -5.95
CA ARG A 39 -13.42 -3.02 -6.36
C ARG A 39 -12.10 -2.58 -6.97
N ALA A 40 -10.98 -2.95 -6.37
CA ALA A 40 -9.66 -2.62 -6.87
C ALA A 40 -9.41 -3.26 -8.26
N GLN A 41 -9.79 -4.53 -8.44
CA GLN A 41 -9.70 -5.22 -9.73
C GLN A 41 -10.57 -4.59 -10.81
N LEU A 42 -11.85 -4.32 -10.50
CA LEU A 42 -12.74 -3.67 -11.45
C LEU A 42 -12.17 -2.32 -11.89
N CYS A 43 -11.82 -1.46 -10.93
CA CYS A 43 -11.25 -0.13 -11.18
C CYS A 43 -9.96 -0.20 -12.03
N SER A 44 -9.08 -1.17 -11.73
CA SER A 44 -7.85 -1.41 -12.49
C SER A 44 -8.12 -1.91 -13.91
N SER A 45 -9.12 -2.77 -14.12
CA SER A 45 -9.44 -3.35 -15.42
C SER A 45 -10.15 -2.39 -16.38
N ILE A 46 -10.95 -1.47 -15.84
CA ILE A 46 -11.76 -0.52 -16.62
C ILE A 46 -11.14 0.88 -16.68
N GLY A 47 -9.94 1.06 -16.11
CA GLY A 47 -9.17 2.32 -16.21
C GLY A 47 -9.79 3.51 -15.48
N LEU A 48 -10.63 3.27 -14.46
CA LEU A 48 -11.27 4.34 -13.68
C LEU A 48 -10.41 4.89 -12.55
N TYR A 49 -9.24 4.29 -12.32
CA TYR A 49 -8.29 4.77 -11.32
C TYR A 49 -7.44 5.90 -11.90
N ASP A 50 -7.77 7.15 -11.53
CA ASP A 50 -6.94 8.32 -11.79
C ASP A 50 -6.28 8.81 -10.48
N PRO A 51 -5.04 8.39 -10.20
CA PRO A 51 -4.33 8.81 -8.99
C PRO A 51 -3.79 10.25 -9.06
N PHE A 52 -3.79 10.89 -10.25
CA PHE A 52 -3.31 12.26 -10.45
C PHE A 52 -4.45 13.28 -10.48
N GLY A 53 -5.71 12.81 -10.49
CA GLY A 53 -6.90 13.66 -10.53
C GLY A 53 -7.18 14.42 -9.23
N ASP A 54 -6.49 14.13 -8.11
CA ASP A 54 -6.64 14.90 -6.88
C ASP A 54 -5.72 16.15 -6.89
N PRO A 55 -6.26 17.37 -7.01
CA PRO A 55 -5.46 18.60 -7.02
C PRO A 55 -4.74 18.88 -5.70
N LYS A 56 -5.09 18.17 -4.62
CA LYS A 56 -4.43 18.27 -3.31
C LYS A 56 -3.36 17.20 -3.09
N ALA A 57 -3.21 16.25 -4.02
CA ALA A 57 -2.14 15.27 -3.95
C ALA A 57 -0.79 15.98 -3.95
N THR A 58 0.08 15.59 -3.03
CA THR A 58 1.45 16.12 -2.96
C THR A 58 2.43 15.01 -3.28
N GLY A 59 3.24 15.21 -4.31
CA GLY A 59 4.21 14.21 -4.76
C GLY A 59 3.61 13.12 -5.65
N ASP A 60 4.33 12.02 -5.78
CA ASP A 60 3.94 10.88 -6.61
C ASP A 60 2.92 10.00 -5.85
N PRO A 61 1.68 9.85 -6.37
CA PRO A 61 0.64 9.06 -5.70
C PRO A 61 0.99 7.57 -5.60
N TYR A 62 1.84 7.04 -6.49
CA TYR A 62 2.31 5.66 -6.41
C TYR A 62 3.40 5.44 -5.34
N CYS A 63 3.93 6.52 -4.76
CA CYS A 63 4.93 6.50 -3.70
C CYS A 63 4.36 6.91 -2.33
N THR A 64 3.06 6.73 -2.11
CA THR A 64 2.37 7.08 -0.86
C THR A 64 1.83 5.83 -0.16
N LEU A 65 2.10 5.70 1.14
CA LEU A 65 1.60 4.60 1.97
C LEU A 65 0.56 5.09 2.97
N PHE A 66 -0.59 4.42 3.03
CA PHE A 66 -1.56 4.59 4.10
C PHE A 66 -1.32 3.54 5.19
N VAL A 67 -1.06 3.98 6.42
CA VAL A 67 -0.84 3.08 7.57
C VAL A 67 -1.96 3.29 8.58
N GLY A 68 -2.84 2.29 8.68
CA GLY A 68 -3.97 2.27 9.62
C GLY A 68 -3.64 1.54 10.92
N ARG A 69 -4.60 1.54 11.86
CA ARG A 69 -4.53 0.82 13.15
C ARG A 69 -3.29 1.13 14.00
N LEU A 70 -2.77 2.36 13.90
CA LEU A 70 -1.70 2.83 14.75
C LEU A 70 -2.18 3.02 16.19
N SER A 71 -1.27 2.79 17.15
CA SER A 71 -1.51 3.17 18.55
C SER A 71 -1.75 4.67 18.66
N ARG A 72 -2.63 5.09 19.58
CA ARG A 72 -2.85 6.51 19.88
C ARG A 72 -1.57 7.20 20.36
N LEU A 73 -0.61 6.46 20.92
CA LEU A 73 0.67 6.99 21.39
C LEU A 73 1.73 7.09 20.29
N THR A 74 1.51 6.52 19.10
CA THR A 74 2.47 6.61 17.98
C THR A 74 2.65 8.06 17.58
N THR A 75 3.88 8.55 17.45
CA THR A 75 4.19 9.92 16.99
C THR A 75 4.75 9.90 15.56
N GLU A 76 4.82 11.08 14.95
CA GLU A 76 5.47 11.26 13.64
C GLU A 76 6.95 10.86 13.67
N ASP A 77 7.67 11.16 14.76
CA ASP A 77 9.07 10.78 14.92
C ASP A 77 9.25 9.26 14.96
N THR A 78 8.38 8.55 15.68
CA THR A 78 8.40 7.08 15.73
C THR A 78 8.21 6.49 14.33
N LEU A 79 7.22 6.98 13.59
CA LEU A 79 6.99 6.54 12.21
C LEU A 79 8.16 6.88 11.30
N ARG A 80 8.69 8.11 11.38
CA ARG A 80 9.83 8.55 10.56
C ARG A 80 11.05 7.67 10.83
N LYS A 81 11.35 7.39 12.09
CA LYS A 81 12.49 6.55 12.48
C LYS A 81 12.38 5.15 11.87
N VAL A 82 11.25 4.48 12.06
CA VAL A 82 11.04 3.11 11.56
C VAL A 82 11.00 3.08 10.03
N MET A 83 10.26 3.99 9.40
CA MET A 83 10.10 3.98 7.93
C MET A 83 11.37 4.40 7.20
N SER A 84 12.26 5.17 7.83
CA SER A 84 13.54 5.57 7.21
C SER A 84 14.49 4.40 6.95
N GLU A 85 14.30 3.26 7.64
CA GLU A 85 15.05 2.03 7.37
C GLU A 85 14.73 1.43 6.00
N PHE A 86 13.54 1.71 5.47
CA PHE A 86 13.06 1.21 4.18
C PHE A 86 13.25 2.21 3.02
N GLY A 87 13.70 3.43 3.33
CA GLY A 87 13.98 4.45 2.33
C GLY A 87 13.71 5.87 2.81
N ARG A 88 13.99 6.85 1.93
CA ARG A 88 13.82 8.27 2.27
C ARG A 88 12.34 8.65 2.38
N VAL A 89 11.91 9.04 3.58
CA VAL A 89 10.57 9.60 3.83
C VAL A 89 10.52 11.06 3.36
N LYS A 90 9.88 11.32 2.20
CA LYS A 90 9.74 12.68 1.64
C LYS A 90 8.73 13.55 2.39
N ASN A 91 7.56 13.00 2.71
CA ASN A 91 6.49 13.67 3.44
C ASN A 91 5.86 12.67 4.43
N LEU A 92 5.38 13.14 5.56
CA LEU A 92 4.70 12.34 6.59
C LEU A 92 3.63 13.21 7.24
N ARG A 93 2.41 12.67 7.36
CA ARG A 93 1.31 13.30 8.08
C ARG A 93 0.62 12.27 8.95
N LEU A 94 0.66 12.47 10.27
CA LEU A 94 -0.11 11.66 11.20
C LEU A 94 -1.46 12.33 11.47
N VAL A 95 -2.53 11.71 10.96
CA VAL A 95 -3.89 12.21 11.17
C VAL A 95 -4.33 11.90 12.61
N ARG A 96 -4.76 12.94 13.32
CA ARG A 96 -5.30 12.86 14.69
C ARG A 96 -6.74 13.32 14.69
N ASP A 97 -7.54 12.70 15.56
CA ASP A 97 -8.85 13.24 15.90
C ASP A 97 -8.68 14.50 16.77
N ILE A 98 -9.52 15.51 16.53
CA ILE A 98 -9.44 16.83 17.17
C ILE A 98 -10.03 16.77 18.59
N GLY A 99 -10.85 15.76 18.89
CA GLY A 99 -11.65 15.67 20.12
C GLY A 99 -11.00 15.01 21.33
N ASN A 100 -9.72 14.60 21.29
CA ASN A 100 -9.17 13.70 22.32
C ASN A 100 -7.83 14.18 22.91
N PHE A 101 -7.71 15.49 23.16
CA PHE A 101 -6.75 16.06 24.10
C PHE A 101 -7.30 15.95 25.53
N LEU A 102 -7.33 14.75 26.09
CA LEU A 102 -7.43 14.49 27.53
C LEU A 102 -6.43 13.40 27.89
#